data_AF-A0A428TCR0-F1
#
_entry.id   AF-A0A428TCR0-F1
#
_cell.length_a   1.000
_cell.length_b   1.000
_cell.length_c   1.000
_cell.angle_alpha   90.00
_cell.angle_beta   90.00
_cell.angle_gamma   90.00
#
_symmetry.space_group_name_H-M   'P 1'
#
loop_
_entity.id
_entity.type
_entity.pdbx_description
1 polymer ?
#
loop_
_entity_poly.entity_id
_entity_poly.type
_entity_poly.pdbx_seq_one_letter_code
_entity_poly.pdbx_strand_id
1 'polypeptide(L)'
;MMHAELDQLYFDRVHPSIPILHQRRYLSWSKNTPKTTSRICLQHTIWALASLLSTQFTHLTEPLYQTAKQTLESLSLDSKEPHSHDTELVQAWVLIAIYESMRTYHQQAWMSAGCSFRLVQAFRFHELDMPVQDNFTPPPEVDMFVETEEKRRVFWMAYFLDHLFSVRNDWPVTLNEHVVGTSFHEMLRF
;
A
#
# COMPACT_ATOMS: atom_id res chain seq x y z
N MET A 1 -9.72 3.23 -21.98
CA MET A 1 -10.90 3.95 -21.44
C MET A 1 -11.28 3.37 -20.09
N MET A 2 -11.64 2.08 -19.99
CA MET A 2 -11.95 1.39 -18.73
C MET A 2 -10.94 1.57 -17.58
N HIS A 3 -9.64 1.29 -17.78
CA HIS A 3 -8.66 1.39 -16.67
C HIS A 3 -8.49 2.83 -16.14
N ALA A 4 -8.65 3.84 -16.99
CA ALA A 4 -8.58 5.24 -16.57
C ALA A 4 -9.82 5.63 -15.74
N GLU A 5 -10.99 5.06 -16.04
CA GLU A 5 -12.21 5.23 -15.24
C GLU A 5 -12.07 4.55 -13.87
N LEU A 6 -11.47 3.35 -13.81
CA LEU A 6 -11.18 2.66 -12.56
C LEU A 6 -10.14 3.41 -11.71
N ASP A 7 -9.10 3.96 -12.33
CA ASP A 7 -8.13 4.84 -11.65
C ASP A 7 -8.84 6.04 -11.03
N GLN A 8 -9.66 6.75 -11.81
CA GLN A 8 -10.41 7.91 -11.33
C GLN A 8 -11.34 7.53 -10.17
N LEU A 9 -12.07 6.42 -10.32
CA LEU A 9 -13.00 5.93 -9.31
C LEU A 9 -12.31 5.58 -8.00
N TYR A 10 -11.09 5.02 -8.05
CA TYR A 10 -10.28 4.78 -6.87
C TYR A 10 -9.97 6.09 -6.14
N PHE A 11 -9.49 7.10 -6.87
CA PHE A 11 -9.17 8.40 -6.28
C PHE A 11 -10.39 9.14 -5.73
N ASP A 12 -11.56 8.92 -6.31
CA ASP A 12 -12.80 9.54 -5.85
C ASP A 12 -13.45 8.82 -4.65
N ARG A 13 -13.35 7.49 -4.57
CA ARG A 13 -14.15 6.68 -3.61
C ARG A 13 -13.34 5.97 -2.54
N VAL A 14 -12.07 5.64 -2.82
CA VAL A 14 -11.22 4.83 -1.93
C VAL A 14 -10.16 5.70 -1.27
N HIS A 15 -9.48 6.52 -2.08
CA HIS A 15 -8.36 7.35 -1.65
C HIS A 15 -8.67 8.31 -0.49
N PRO A 16 -9.86 8.95 -0.41
CA PRO A 16 -10.17 9.84 0.71
C PRO A 16 -10.11 9.16 2.09
N SER A 17 -10.40 7.85 2.14
CA SER A 17 -10.32 7.05 3.37
C SER A 17 -8.97 6.35 3.54
N ILE A 18 -8.26 6.10 2.43
CA ILE A 18 -7.01 5.33 2.40
C ILE A 18 -5.96 6.13 1.60
N PRO A 19 -5.41 7.21 2.18
CA PRO A 19 -4.60 8.19 1.45
C PRO A 19 -3.15 7.76 1.17
N ILE A 20 -2.89 6.47 0.90
CA ILE A 20 -1.53 5.90 0.88
C ILE A 20 -0.75 6.13 -0.42
N LEU A 21 -1.39 6.70 -1.45
CA LEU A 21 -0.77 7.01 -2.75
C LEU A 21 -0.79 8.51 -3.03
N HIS A 22 0.21 9.00 -3.74
CA HIS A 22 0.20 10.33 -4.34
C HIS A 22 -0.37 10.27 -5.77
N GLN A 23 -1.56 10.86 -5.96
CA GLN A 23 -2.32 10.74 -7.21
C GLN A 23 -1.53 11.12 -8.46
N ARG A 24 -0.85 12.27 -8.48
CA ARG A 24 -0.09 12.70 -9.67
C ARG A 24 1.05 11.77 -10.01
N ARG A 25 1.71 11.21 -8.98
CA ARG A 25 2.82 10.27 -9.14
C ARG A 25 2.31 8.94 -9.69
N TYR A 26 1.22 8.40 -9.12
CA TYR A 26 0.56 7.22 -9.66
C TYR A 26 0.19 7.40 -11.15
N LEU A 27 -0.49 8.50 -11.49
CA LEU A 27 -0.94 8.78 -12.86
C LEU A 27 0.22 9.01 -13.85
N SER A 28 1.39 9.46 -13.39
CA SER A 28 2.54 9.70 -14.26
C SER A 28 3.15 8.40 -14.78
N TRP A 29 3.09 7.30 -14.02
CA TRP A 29 3.62 6.01 -14.43
C TRP A 29 2.54 4.99 -14.81
N SER A 30 1.28 5.15 -14.38
CA SER A 30 0.20 4.17 -14.60
C SER A 30 -0.05 3.86 -16.09
N LYS A 31 0.23 4.83 -16.97
CA LYS A 31 0.07 4.72 -18.43
C LYS A 31 1.32 4.24 -19.16
N ASN A 32 2.47 4.25 -18.50
CA ASN A 32 3.75 3.95 -19.14
C ASN A 32 4.05 2.44 -19.08
N THR A 33 4.83 1.96 -20.06
CA THR A 33 5.30 0.58 -20.15
C THR A 33 6.78 0.62 -20.54
N PRO A 34 7.66 -0.24 -19.99
CA PRO A 34 7.39 -1.33 -19.05
C PRO A 34 7.13 -0.86 -17.61
N LYS A 35 6.44 -1.70 -16.83
CA LYS A 35 6.19 -1.51 -15.39
C LYS A 35 6.86 -2.61 -14.60
N THR A 36 7.26 -2.31 -13.37
CA THR A 36 7.67 -3.33 -12.40
C THR A 36 6.47 -4.20 -12.02
N THR A 37 6.73 -5.44 -11.62
CA THR A 37 5.69 -6.37 -11.18
C THR A 37 4.89 -5.80 -10.00
N SER A 38 5.56 -5.11 -9.06
CA SER A 38 4.91 -4.44 -7.92
C SER A 38 3.94 -3.34 -8.36
N ARG A 39 4.32 -2.53 -9.36
CA ARG A 39 3.42 -1.52 -9.95
C ARG A 39 2.23 -2.15 -10.66
N ILE A 40 2.45 -3.20 -11.43
CA ILE A 40 1.36 -3.95 -12.09
C ILE A 40 0.40 -4.46 -11.04
N CYS A 41 0.92 -5.07 -9.97
CA CYS A 41 0.12 -5.59 -8.89
C CYS A 41 -0.69 -4.50 -8.18
N LEU A 42 -0.05 -3.38 -7.85
CA LEU A 42 -0.70 -2.23 -7.24
C LEU A 42 -1.88 -1.72 -8.08
N GLN A 43 -1.71 -1.62 -9.40
CA GLN A 43 -2.80 -1.22 -10.31
C GLN A 43 -3.98 -2.20 -10.25
N HIS A 44 -3.73 -3.51 -10.26
CA HIS A 44 -4.80 -4.49 -10.19
C HIS A 44 -5.56 -4.40 -8.86
N THR A 45 -4.86 -4.19 -7.74
CA THR A 45 -5.49 -3.98 -6.43
C THR A 45 -6.32 -2.69 -6.40
N ILE A 46 -5.80 -1.60 -6.96
CA ILE A 46 -6.52 -0.32 -7.11
C ILE A 46 -7.82 -0.52 -7.91
N TRP A 47 -7.74 -1.22 -9.04
CA TRP A 47 -8.90 -1.51 -9.88
C TRP A 47 -9.88 -2.47 -9.20
N ALA A 48 -9.41 -3.43 -8.39
CA ALA A 48 -10.26 -4.32 -7.61
C ALA A 48 -11.06 -3.55 -6.55
N LEU A 49 -10.43 -2.62 -5.82
CA LEU A 49 -11.11 -1.75 -4.86
C LEU A 49 -12.09 -0.77 -5.53
N ALA A 50 -11.67 -0.16 -6.64
CA ALA A 50 -12.54 0.74 -7.41
C ALA A 50 -13.79 0.01 -7.92
N SER A 51 -13.60 -1.16 -8.52
CA SER A 51 -14.71 -1.97 -9.03
C SER A 51 -15.64 -2.46 -7.93
N LEU A 52 -15.12 -2.81 -6.75
CA LEU A 52 -15.91 -3.19 -5.58
C LEU A 52 -16.90 -2.08 -5.16
N LEU A 53 -16.50 -0.82 -5.30
CA LEU A 53 -17.33 0.34 -4.99
C LEU A 53 -18.12 0.87 -6.20
N SER A 54 -18.10 0.17 -7.34
CA SER A 54 -18.82 0.55 -8.56
C SER A 54 -19.99 -0.38 -8.84
N THR A 55 -21.13 0.15 -9.28
CA THR A 55 -22.22 -0.67 -9.82
C THR A 55 -21.94 -1.12 -11.27
N GLN A 56 -21.12 -0.39 -12.02
CA GLN A 56 -20.81 -0.67 -13.43
C GLN A 56 -19.77 -1.78 -13.60
N PHE A 57 -18.82 -1.87 -12.68
CA PHE A 57 -17.62 -2.72 -12.82
C PHE A 57 -17.60 -3.94 -11.89
N THR A 58 -18.72 -4.29 -11.25
CA THR A 58 -18.81 -5.42 -10.30
C THR A 58 -18.30 -6.75 -10.87
N HIS A 59 -18.47 -6.98 -12.17
CA HIS A 59 -18.00 -8.18 -12.86
C HIS A 59 -16.46 -8.30 -12.93
N LEU A 60 -15.73 -7.19 -12.75
CA LEU A 60 -14.26 -7.15 -12.76
C LEU A 60 -13.65 -7.34 -11.37
N THR A 61 -14.46 -7.19 -10.31
CA THR A 61 -13.99 -7.18 -8.92
C THR A 61 -13.22 -8.45 -8.54
N GLU A 62 -13.82 -9.62 -8.76
CA GLU A 62 -13.16 -10.89 -8.42
C GLU A 62 -11.96 -11.21 -9.35
N PRO A 63 -12.05 -11.10 -10.69
CA PRO A 63 -10.90 -11.33 -11.55
C PRO A 63 -9.68 -10.46 -11.22
N LEU A 64 -9.88 -9.16 -11.00
CA LEU A 64 -8.80 -8.22 -10.67
C LEU A 64 -8.13 -8.57 -9.33
N TYR A 65 -8.94 -8.92 -8.33
CA TYR A 65 -8.44 -9.37 -7.03
C TYR A 65 -7.59 -10.64 -7.15
N GLN A 66 -8.08 -11.65 -7.88
CA GLN A 66 -7.35 -12.92 -8.03
C GLN A 66 -6.00 -12.71 -8.74
N THR A 67 -5.97 -11.91 -9.81
CA THR A 67 -4.72 -11.56 -10.50
C THR A 67 -3.76 -10.80 -9.59
N ALA A 68 -4.25 -9.80 -8.84
CA ALA A 68 -3.42 -9.06 -7.89
C ALA A 68 -2.84 -9.99 -6.81
N LYS A 69 -3.69 -10.82 -6.20
CA LYS A 69 -3.30 -11.70 -5.09
C LYS A 69 -2.25 -12.73 -5.51
N GLN A 70 -2.46 -13.40 -6.64
CA GLN A 70 -1.49 -14.36 -7.19
C GLN A 70 -0.14 -13.69 -7.49
N THR A 71 -0.17 -12.47 -8.02
CA THR A 71 1.05 -11.71 -8.30
C THR A 71 1.79 -11.34 -7.01
N LEU A 72 1.09 -10.88 -5.96
CA LEU A 72 1.69 -10.56 -4.65
C LEU A 72 2.34 -11.78 -3.99
N GLU A 73 1.65 -12.91 -4.01
CA GLU A 73 2.15 -14.15 -3.44
C GLU A 73 3.40 -14.64 -4.19
N SER A 74 3.42 -14.51 -5.53
CA SER A 74 4.58 -14.85 -6.33
C SER A 74 5.80 -13.97 -6.02
N LEU A 75 5.59 -12.66 -5.84
CA LEU A 75 6.64 -11.71 -5.46
C LEU A 75 7.20 -11.99 -4.08
N SER A 76 6.37 -12.47 -3.16
CA SER A 76 6.81 -12.79 -1.79
C SER A 76 7.66 -14.05 -1.72
N LEU A 77 7.54 -14.93 -2.71
CA LEU A 77 8.32 -16.17 -2.82
C LEU A 77 9.63 -15.98 -3.60
N ASP A 78 9.72 -14.96 -4.44
CA ASP A 78 10.91 -14.70 -5.23
C ASP A 78 11.97 -13.93 -4.43
N SER A 79 12.91 -14.66 -3.83
CA SER A 79 13.98 -14.09 -3.00
C SER A 79 15.12 -13.46 -3.81
N LYS A 80 14.99 -13.34 -5.15
CA LYS A 80 16.09 -12.96 -6.04
C LYS A 80 16.19 -11.47 -6.32
N GLU A 81 15.13 -10.70 -6.15
CA GLU A 81 15.20 -9.25 -6.30
C GLU A 81 15.47 -8.59 -4.94
N PRO A 82 16.49 -7.72 -4.82
CA PRO A 82 16.59 -6.84 -3.67
C PRO A 82 15.44 -5.83 -3.75
N HIS A 83 14.27 -6.19 -3.22
CA HIS A 83 13.11 -5.30 -3.07
C HIS A 83 13.35 -4.18 -2.05
N SER A 84 14.60 -3.79 -1.79
CA SER A 84 14.94 -2.76 -0.81
C SER A 84 14.17 -1.48 -1.17
N HIS A 85 13.17 -1.16 -0.36
CA HIS A 85 12.33 0.04 -0.46
C HIS A 85 11.23 0.04 -1.55
N ASP A 86 10.73 -1.12 -1.98
CA ASP A 86 9.58 -1.21 -2.90
C ASP A 86 8.28 -0.75 -2.23
N THR A 87 7.97 0.55 -2.36
CA THR A 87 6.81 1.17 -1.71
C THR A 87 5.50 0.70 -2.34
N GLU A 88 5.50 0.51 -3.66
CA GLU A 88 4.35 0.02 -4.40
C GLU A 88 3.94 -1.40 -3.98
N LEU A 89 4.90 -2.27 -3.66
CA LEU A 89 4.64 -3.60 -3.11
C LEU A 89 3.90 -3.52 -1.76
N VAL A 90 4.37 -2.65 -0.85
CA VAL A 90 3.74 -2.49 0.46
C VAL A 90 2.34 -1.86 0.32
N GLN A 91 2.19 -0.85 -0.54
CA GLN A 91 0.89 -0.25 -0.88
C GLN A 91 -0.09 -1.32 -1.35
N ALA A 92 0.35 -2.21 -2.25
CA ALA A 92 -0.49 -3.28 -2.77
C ALA A 92 -0.93 -4.28 -1.68
N TRP A 93 -0.04 -4.67 -0.76
CA TRP A 93 -0.39 -5.51 0.39
C TRP A 93 -1.35 -4.84 1.38
N VAL A 94 -1.21 -3.54 1.63
CA VAL A 94 -2.15 -2.80 2.47
C VAL A 94 -3.53 -2.75 1.81
N LEU A 95 -3.59 -2.39 0.52
CA LEU A 95 -4.87 -2.29 -0.21
C LEU A 95 -5.57 -3.64 -0.37
N ILE A 96 -4.84 -4.74 -0.59
CA ILE A 96 -5.45 -6.07 -0.73
C ILE A 96 -6.04 -6.53 0.60
N ALA A 97 -5.37 -6.25 1.73
CA ALA A 97 -5.89 -6.56 3.06
C ALA A 97 -7.19 -5.79 3.36
N ILE A 98 -7.26 -4.53 2.93
CA ILE A 98 -8.48 -3.72 3.05
C ILE A 98 -9.60 -4.28 2.18
N TYR A 99 -9.30 -4.62 0.92
CA TYR A 99 -10.25 -5.27 0.02
C TYR A 99 -10.83 -6.55 0.64
N GLU A 100 -9.96 -7.43 1.14
CA GLU A 100 -10.35 -8.70 1.78
C GLU A 100 -11.21 -8.43 3.02
N SER A 101 -10.88 -7.41 3.81
CA SER A 101 -11.69 -6.99 4.96
C SER A 101 -13.09 -6.52 4.55
N MET A 102 -13.20 -5.67 3.52
CA MET A 102 -14.48 -5.20 2.97
C MET A 102 -15.33 -6.34 2.41
N ARG A 103 -14.67 -7.37 1.84
CA ARG A 103 -15.31 -8.60 1.33
C ARG A 103 -15.62 -9.62 2.42
N THR A 104 -15.32 -9.34 3.69
CA THR A 104 -15.48 -10.26 4.84
C THR A 104 -14.59 -11.51 4.79
N TYR A 105 -13.50 -11.47 4.03
CA TYR A 105 -12.47 -12.50 3.96
C TYR A 105 -11.47 -12.34 5.11
N HIS A 106 -11.96 -12.48 6.35
CA HIS A 106 -11.22 -12.06 7.55
C HIS A 106 -9.87 -12.75 7.73
N GLN A 107 -9.79 -14.06 7.46
CA GLN A 107 -8.52 -14.80 7.58
C GLN A 107 -7.50 -14.33 6.54
N GLN A 108 -7.94 -14.14 5.29
CA GLN A 108 -7.10 -13.65 4.21
C GLN A 108 -6.62 -12.22 4.51
N ALA A 109 -7.53 -11.34 4.94
CA ALA A 109 -7.24 -9.96 5.32
C ALA A 109 -6.16 -9.89 6.39
N TRP A 110 -6.25 -10.75 7.42
CA TRP A 110 -5.24 -10.83 8.47
C TRP A 110 -3.89 -11.30 7.94
N MET A 111 -3.86 -12.35 7.12
CA MET A 111 -2.61 -12.85 6.52
C MET A 111 -1.93 -11.78 5.63
N SER A 112 -2.72 -11.08 4.81
CA SER A 112 -2.25 -9.98 3.95
C SER A 112 -1.73 -8.80 4.75
N ALA A 113 -2.43 -8.40 5.82
CA ALA A 113 -1.95 -7.35 6.70
C ALA A 113 -0.65 -7.75 7.41
N GLY A 114 -0.53 -9.01 7.84
CA GLY A 114 0.73 -9.52 8.36
C GLY A 114 1.89 -9.40 7.36
N CYS A 115 1.64 -9.58 6.06
CA CYS A 115 2.64 -9.34 5.02
C CYS A 115 3.05 -7.87 4.95
N SER A 116 2.10 -6.93 4.98
CA SER A 116 2.44 -5.51 4.99
C SER A 116 3.24 -5.11 6.23
N PHE A 117 2.91 -5.64 7.41
CA PHE A 117 3.62 -5.35 8.68
C PHE A 117 5.09 -5.77 8.61
N ARG A 118 5.34 -6.99 8.14
CA ARG A 118 6.71 -7.50 7.97
C ARG A 118 7.49 -6.67 6.95
N LEU A 119 6.86 -6.22 5.87
CA LEU A 119 7.52 -5.39 4.86
C LEU A 119 7.85 -3.98 5.36
N VAL A 120 6.94 -3.30 6.08
CA VAL A 120 7.25 -1.96 6.63
C VAL A 120 8.37 -2.02 7.67
N GLN A 121 8.48 -3.13 8.41
CA GLN A 121 9.61 -3.38 9.30
C GLN A 121 10.89 -3.66 8.51
N ALA A 122 10.85 -4.60 7.56
CA ALA A 122 12.00 -4.97 6.74
C ALA A 122 12.57 -3.79 5.93
N PHE A 123 11.72 -2.90 5.44
CA PHE A 123 12.13 -1.69 4.69
C PHE A 123 12.39 -0.48 5.57
N ARG A 124 12.30 -0.63 6.90
CA ARG A 124 12.54 0.43 7.90
C ARG A 124 11.67 1.68 7.72
N PHE A 125 10.43 1.51 7.25
CA PHE A 125 9.48 2.63 7.14
C PHE A 125 9.06 3.19 8.50
N HIS A 126 9.41 2.53 9.61
CA HIS A 126 9.20 2.99 10.97
C HIS A 126 10.25 4.00 11.46
N GLU A 127 11.33 4.24 10.69
CA GLU A 127 12.46 5.10 11.07
C GLU A 127 12.66 6.28 10.10
N LEU A 128 11.64 6.64 9.30
CA LEU A 128 11.79 7.61 8.21
C LEU A 128 12.25 9.00 8.66
N ASP A 129 11.88 9.42 9.87
CA ASP A 129 12.20 10.74 10.42
C ASP A 129 13.39 10.70 11.40
N MET A 130 14.06 9.56 11.54
CA MET A 130 15.24 9.45 12.39
C MET A 130 16.45 10.13 11.72
N PRO A 131 17.28 10.88 12.48
CA PRO A 131 18.44 11.55 11.92
C PRO A 131 19.41 10.51 11.32
N VAL A 132 19.57 10.53 10.00
CA VAL A 132 20.52 9.68 9.27
C VAL A 132 21.94 10.17 9.58
N GLN A 133 22.83 9.27 10.01
CA GLN A 133 24.22 9.60 10.35
C GLN A 133 25.12 9.88 9.13
N ASP A 134 24.59 9.88 7.91
CA ASP A 134 25.42 9.77 6.71
C ASP A 134 25.43 11.02 5.82
N ASN A 135 26.64 11.46 5.46
CA ASN A 135 26.96 12.71 4.76
C ASN A 135 26.88 12.56 3.23
N PHE A 136 25.72 12.18 2.69
CA PHE A 136 25.58 12.06 1.23
C PHE A 136 24.67 13.14 0.62
N THR A 137 25.15 13.65 -0.52
CA THR A 137 24.56 14.74 -1.31
C THR A 137 23.09 14.46 -1.65
N PRO A 138 22.16 15.40 -1.39
CA PRO A 138 20.74 15.14 -1.58
C PRO A 138 20.36 15.07 -3.07
N PRO A 139 19.58 14.05 -3.49
CA PRO A 139 18.79 14.06 -4.73
C PRO A 139 17.79 15.23 -4.76
N PRO A 140 17.14 15.54 -5.90
CA PRO A 140 16.17 16.64 -5.99
C PRO A 140 15.07 16.51 -4.92
N GLU A 141 14.93 17.55 -4.11
CA GLU A 141 14.20 17.55 -2.82
C GLU A 141 12.71 17.19 -2.95
N VAL A 142 12.07 17.50 -4.09
CA VAL A 142 10.61 17.35 -4.27
C VAL A 142 10.19 15.88 -4.44
N ASP A 143 10.91 15.11 -5.27
CA ASP A 143 10.57 13.70 -5.49
C ASP A 143 10.87 12.86 -4.25
N MET A 144 11.94 13.20 -3.51
CA MET A 144 12.24 12.58 -2.21
C MET A 144 11.17 12.87 -1.16
N PHE A 145 10.61 14.08 -1.14
CA PHE A 145 9.54 14.42 -0.21
C PHE A 145 8.28 13.59 -0.48
N VAL A 146 7.85 13.51 -1.74
CA VAL A 146 6.66 12.73 -2.11
C VAL A 146 6.85 11.24 -1.79
N GLU A 147 8.03 10.68 -2.10
CA GLU A 147 8.33 9.28 -1.80
C GLU A 147 8.36 8.99 -0.30
N THR A 148 9.00 9.86 0.47
CA THR A 148 9.07 9.74 1.92
C THR A 148 7.67 9.83 2.54
N GLU A 149 6.85 10.74 2.03
CA GLU A 149 5.47 10.91 2.48
C GLU A 149 4.60 9.69 2.14
N GLU A 150 4.71 9.12 0.93
CA GLU A 150 4.01 7.86 0.61
C GLU A 150 4.42 6.72 1.55
N LYS A 151 5.72 6.55 1.83
CA LYS A 151 6.22 5.56 2.78
C LYS A 151 5.65 5.77 4.19
N ARG A 152 5.60 7.03 4.65
CA ARG A 152 5.02 7.43 5.94
C ARG A 152 3.53 7.07 6.02
N ARG A 153 2.75 7.42 4.99
CA ARG A 153 1.31 7.11 4.94
C ARG A 153 1.03 5.62 4.91
N VAL A 154 1.81 4.85 4.15
CA VAL A 154 1.71 3.40 4.09
C VAL A 154 2.04 2.77 5.44
N PHE A 155 3.10 3.23 6.11
CA PHE A 155 3.46 2.79 7.46
C PHE A 155 2.32 3.03 8.46
N TRP A 156 1.78 4.25 8.50
CA TRP A 156 0.69 4.57 9.43
C TRP A 156 -0.60 3.82 9.13
N MET A 157 -0.91 3.58 7.85
CA MET A 157 -2.05 2.74 7.48
C MET A 157 -1.84 1.28 7.91
N ALA A 158 -0.63 0.74 7.75
CA ALA A 158 -0.30 -0.60 8.23
C ALA A 158 -0.41 -0.68 9.77
N TYR A 159 0.13 0.30 10.50
CA TYR A 159 0.00 0.41 11.95
C TYR A 159 -1.47 0.50 12.40
N PHE A 160 -2.30 1.29 11.71
CA PHE A 160 -3.73 1.38 11.98
C PHE A 160 -4.45 0.05 11.76
N LEU A 161 -4.15 -0.67 10.68
CA LEU A 161 -4.73 -2.00 10.40
C LEU A 161 -4.35 -3.03 11.46
N ASP A 162 -3.11 -3.00 11.96
CA ASP A 162 -2.65 -3.89 13.02
C ASP A 162 -3.45 -3.69 14.31
N HIS A 163 -3.69 -2.44 14.70
CA HIS A 163 -4.52 -2.10 15.85
C HIS A 163 -5.98 -2.49 15.64
N LEU A 164 -6.54 -2.21 14.46
CA LEU A 164 -7.93 -2.54 14.13
C LEU A 164 -8.18 -4.05 14.19
N PHE A 165 -7.28 -4.85 13.63
CA PHE A 165 -7.41 -6.31 13.64
C PHE A 165 -7.07 -6.91 15.01
N SER A 166 -6.16 -6.32 15.77
CA SER A 166 -5.84 -6.75 17.13
C SER A 166 -7.00 -6.55 18.10
N VAL A 167 -7.61 -5.35 18.10
CA VAL A 167 -8.79 -5.04 18.93
C VAL A 167 -9.98 -5.93 18.59
N ARG A 168 -10.18 -6.24 17.29
CA ARG A 168 -11.30 -7.06 16.86
C ARG A 168 -11.20 -8.52 17.32
N ASN A 169 -9.99 -9.04 17.53
CA ASN A 169 -9.74 -10.46 17.77
C ASN A 169 -9.08 -10.76 19.13
N ASP A 170 -8.92 -9.75 20.01
CA ASP A 170 -8.19 -9.84 21.28
C ASP A 170 -6.75 -10.36 21.10
N TRP A 171 -6.08 -9.98 20.02
CA TRP A 171 -4.73 -10.41 19.67
C TRP A 171 -3.67 -9.37 20.05
N PRO A 172 -2.42 -9.79 20.32
CA PRO A 172 -1.33 -8.85 20.54
C PRO A 172 -1.01 -8.08 19.26
N VAL A 173 -0.75 -6.78 19.41
CA VAL A 173 -0.31 -5.88 18.33
C VAL A 173 1.08 -6.31 17.84
N THR A 174 1.28 -6.34 16.53
CA THR A 174 2.52 -6.77 15.87
C THR A 174 3.56 -5.64 15.79
N LEU A 175 3.10 -4.41 15.60
CA LEU A 175 3.92 -3.20 15.46
C LEU A 175 4.04 -2.49 16.81
N ASN A 176 5.22 -2.57 17.43
CA ASN A 176 5.48 -2.04 18.77
C ASN A 176 5.61 -0.51 18.76
N GLU A 177 4.78 0.18 19.55
CA GLU A 177 4.77 1.64 19.73
C GLU A 177 6.11 2.21 20.20
N HIS A 178 6.88 1.47 21.00
CA HIS A 178 8.13 1.96 21.59
C HIS A 178 9.29 2.10 20.60
N VAL A 179 9.12 1.63 19.36
CA VAL A 179 10.17 1.65 18.31
C VAL A 179 9.76 2.56 17.13
N VAL A 180 8.64 3.27 17.24
CA VAL A 180 8.15 4.15 16.17
C VAL A 180 8.87 5.50 16.22
N GLY A 181 9.81 5.71 15.30
CA GLY A 181 10.49 6.99 15.08
C GLY A 181 9.85 7.86 13.99
N THR A 182 8.81 7.35 13.32
CA THR A 182 8.11 8.06 12.25
C THR A 182 7.00 8.93 12.82
N SER A 183 6.94 10.19 12.42
CA SER A 183 5.97 11.17 12.93
C SER A 183 4.58 10.98 12.32
N PHE A 184 3.53 11.17 13.14
CA PHE A 184 2.14 11.21 12.69
C PHE A 184 1.81 12.65 12.27
N HIS A 185 2.04 12.99 10.99
CA HIS A 185 1.49 14.21 10.41
C HIS A 185 0.15 13.88 9.76
N GLU A 186 -0.87 14.73 9.94
CA GLU A 186 -2.25 14.50 9.53
C GLU A 186 -2.36 13.79 8.16
N MET A 187 -2.88 12.55 8.16
CA MET A 187 -3.11 11.73 6.95
C MET A 187 -3.95 12.43 5.85
N LEU A 188 -4.54 13.58 6.17
CA LEU A 188 -5.46 14.36 5.32
C LEU A 188 -4.80 15.58 4.64
N ARG A 189 -3.51 15.85 4.85
CA ARG A 189 -2.84 16.93 4.13
C ARG A 189 -2.26 16.43 2.81
N PHE A 190 -2.97 16.82 1.74
CA PHE A 190 -2.64 16.94 0.30
C PHE A 190 -3.66 16.23 -0.57
#